data_AF-A0A838GV16-F1
#
_entry.id   AF-A0A838GV16-F1
#
_cell.length_a   1.000
_cell.length_b   1.000
_cell.length_c   1.000
_cell.angle_alpha   90.00
_cell.angle_beta   90.00
_cell.angle_gamma   90.00
#
_symmetry.space_group_name_H-M   'P 1'
#
loop_
_entity.id
_entity.type
_entity.pdbx_description
1 polymer ?
#
loop_
_entity_poly.entity_id
_entity_poly.type
_entity_poly.pdbx_seq_one_letter_code
_entity_poly.pdbx_strand_id
1 'polypeptide(L)'
;MTRQYAKVAGVVIVLIGVLGLILGEKSLGGVLNIDIVEDIIHLATGGLMVYVGFASSDAGLLRKVVGGLGVVYLVVGLLGFVVPMLFGLLPSGYSVVDNLIHLVLGVLGIWLGFFAPETRTSTAR
;
A
#
# COMPACT_ATOMS: atom_id res chain seq x y z
N MET A 1 -7.72 -10.41 -11.06
CA MET A 1 -7.30 -8.99 -10.91
C MET A 1 -6.57 -8.75 -9.59
N THR A 2 -7.12 -9.15 -8.45
CA THR A 2 -6.51 -8.99 -7.11
C THR A 2 -5.05 -9.49 -7.01
N ARG A 3 -4.74 -10.66 -7.58
CA ARG A 3 -3.37 -11.18 -7.60
C ARG A 3 -2.40 -10.28 -8.36
N GLN A 4 -2.79 -9.80 -9.54
CA GLN A 4 -1.93 -8.93 -10.34
C GLN A 4 -1.72 -7.58 -9.66
N TYR A 5 -2.77 -7.04 -9.03
CA TYR A 5 -2.66 -5.85 -8.20
C TYR A 5 -1.65 -6.05 -7.05
N ALA A 6 -1.78 -7.13 -6.27
CA ALA A 6 -0.84 -7.43 -5.19
C ALA A 6 0.61 -7.52 -5.66
N LYS A 7 0.84 -8.15 -6.82
CA LYS A 7 2.18 -8.21 -7.43
C LYS A 7 2.72 -6.82 -7.79
N VAL A 8 1.96 -6.05 -8.57
CA VAL A 8 2.43 -4.76 -9.10
C VAL A 8 2.55 -3.73 -7.98
N ALA A 9 1.47 -3.52 -7.22
CA ALA A 9 1.47 -2.56 -6.11
C ALA A 9 2.48 -2.96 -5.03
N GLY A 10 2.58 -4.25 -4.70
CA GLY A 10 3.57 -4.74 -3.74
C GLY A 10 4.99 -4.43 -4.15
N VAL A 11 5.37 -4.72 -5.40
CA VAL A 11 6.71 -4.42 -5.93
C VAL A 11 6.98 -2.91 -5.91
N VAL A 12 6.02 -2.09 -6.39
CA VAL A 12 6.18 -0.63 -6.40
C VAL A 12 6.40 -0.08 -5.00
N ILE A 13 5.60 -0.51 -4.02
CA ILE A 13 5.70 -0.04 -2.63
C ILE A 13 7.02 -0.47 -1.99
N VAL A 14 7.48 -1.70 -2.25
CA VAL A 14 8.81 -2.15 -1.79
C VAL A 14 9.90 -1.28 -2.40
N LEU A 15 9.85 -1.00 -3.70
CA LEU A 15 10.85 -0.15 -4.36
C LEU A 15 10.86 1.27 -3.78
N ILE A 16 9.68 1.84 -3.50
CA ILE A 16 9.56 3.15 -2.84
C ILE A 16 10.22 3.10 -1.46
N GLY A 17 9.88 2.12 -0.61
CA GLY A 17 10.48 2.00 0.72
C GLY A 17 12.00 1.78 0.69
N VAL A 18 12.51 0.97 -0.25
CA VAL A 18 13.97 0.80 -0.43
C VAL A 18 14.63 2.13 -0.83
N LEU A 19 14.05 2.83 -1.81
CA LEU A 19 14.58 4.11 -2.26
C LEU A 19 14.54 5.16 -1.15
N GLY A 20 13.45 5.25 -0.40
CA GLY A 20 13.32 6.16 0.73
C GLY A 20 14.39 5.91 1.80
N LEU A 21 14.62 4.65 2.20
CA LEU A 21 15.69 4.31 3.15
C LEU A 21 17.11 4.66 2.65
N ILE A 22 17.38 4.50 1.34
CA ILE A 22 18.67 4.89 0.73
C ILE A 22 18.83 6.42 0.76
N LEU A 23 17.73 7.12 0.53
CA LEU A 23 17.69 8.56 0.36
C LEU A 23 17.63 9.34 1.68
N GLY A 24 17.15 8.71 2.76
CA GLY A 24 17.00 9.28 4.10
C GLY A 24 15.89 10.33 4.21
N GLU A 25 15.71 10.83 5.44
CA GLU A 25 14.74 11.88 5.80
C GLU A 25 14.88 13.12 4.91
N LYS A 26 13.86 13.42 4.10
CA LYS A 26 13.82 14.64 3.28
C LYS A 26 12.44 14.93 2.69
N SER A 27 12.23 16.21 2.36
CA SER A 27 11.11 16.64 1.53
C SER A 27 11.54 16.86 0.08
N LEU A 28 10.89 16.20 -0.88
CA LEU A 28 11.09 16.40 -2.31
C LEU A 28 10.26 17.59 -2.80
N GLY A 29 10.68 18.79 -2.41
CA GLY A 29 10.04 20.05 -2.82
C GLY A 29 8.63 20.24 -2.24
N GLY A 30 8.33 19.63 -1.10
CA GLY A 30 6.99 19.67 -0.47
C GLY A 30 5.92 18.85 -1.19
N VAL A 31 6.30 18.13 -2.26
CA VAL A 31 5.37 17.32 -3.05
C VAL A 31 5.31 15.89 -2.54
N LEU A 32 6.44 15.30 -2.16
CA LEU A 32 6.52 13.98 -1.54
C LEU A 32 7.48 14.08 -0.36
N ASN A 33 7.05 13.59 0.79
CA ASN A 33 7.89 13.55 1.98
C ASN A 33 8.41 12.12 2.18
N ILE A 34 9.69 12.02 2.53
CA ILE A 34 10.35 10.74 2.81
C ILE A 34 10.65 10.75 4.30
N ASP A 35 10.00 9.83 5.01
CA ASP A 35 10.23 9.56 6.42
C ASP A 35 10.63 8.08 6.59
N ILE A 36 11.70 7.80 7.35
CA ILE A 36 12.27 6.44 7.49
C ILE A 36 11.23 5.49 8.09
N VAL A 37 10.41 5.96 9.04
CA VAL A 37 9.36 5.15 9.65
C VAL A 37 8.33 4.70 8.62
N GLU A 38 7.92 5.60 7.73
CA GLU A 38 7.01 5.27 6.64
C GLU A 38 7.65 4.29 5.65
N ASP A 39 8.91 4.48 5.31
CA ASP A 39 9.63 3.58 4.40
C ASP A 39 9.72 2.15 4.94
N ILE A 40 9.94 1.98 6.25
CA ILE A 40 9.90 0.65 6.90
C ILE A 40 8.50 0.05 6.80
N ILE A 41 7.45 0.86 7.01
CA ILE A 41 6.06 0.42 6.87
C ILE A 41 5.77 0.02 5.42
N HIS A 42 6.26 0.76 4.43
CA HIS A 42 6.17 0.41 3.01
C HIS A 42 6.87 -0.91 2.70
N LEU A 43 8.08 -1.14 3.23
CA LEU A 43 8.75 -2.43 3.05
C LEU A 43 7.95 -3.59 3.64
N ALA A 44 7.38 -3.43 4.83
CA ALA A 44 6.61 -4.48 5.49
C ALA A 44 5.31 -4.79 4.73
N THR A 45 4.52 -3.76 4.42
CA THR A 45 3.22 -3.88 3.75
C THR A 45 3.35 -4.28 2.28
N GLY A 46 4.30 -3.67 1.56
CA GLY A 46 4.67 -4.04 0.20
C GLY A 46 5.21 -5.48 0.13
N GLY A 47 6.09 -5.87 1.06
CA GLY A 47 6.62 -7.22 1.16
C GLY A 47 5.53 -8.26 1.39
N LEU A 48 4.54 -7.95 2.24
CA LEU A 48 3.37 -8.80 2.45
C LEU A 48 2.54 -8.95 1.16
N MET A 49 2.32 -7.85 0.41
CA MET A 49 1.64 -7.89 -0.89
C MET A 49 2.42 -8.71 -1.94
N VAL A 50 3.75 -8.56 -2.00
CA VAL A 50 4.63 -9.38 -2.86
C VAL A 50 4.49 -10.84 -2.50
N TYR A 51 4.56 -11.19 -1.21
CA TYR A 51 4.42 -12.56 -0.74
C TYR A 51 3.09 -13.18 -1.18
N VAL A 52 1.95 -12.52 -0.88
CA VAL A 52 0.66 -13.08 -1.28
C VAL A 52 0.44 -13.07 -2.79
N GLY A 53 1.03 -12.10 -3.49
CA GLY A 53 0.94 -11.97 -4.95
C GLY A 53 1.69 -13.07 -5.70
N PHE A 54 2.91 -13.39 -5.28
CA PHE A 54 3.81 -14.31 -5.99
C PHE A 54 3.89 -15.71 -5.38
N ALA A 55 3.89 -15.85 -4.05
CA ALA A 55 4.19 -17.11 -3.39
C ALA A 55 2.95 -17.82 -2.82
N SER A 56 1.91 -17.09 -2.42
CA SER A 56 0.72 -17.70 -1.82
C SER A 56 -0.26 -18.27 -2.84
N SER A 57 -0.64 -19.53 -2.66
CA SER A 57 -1.72 -20.20 -3.40
C SER A 57 -3.11 -20.00 -2.77
N ASP A 58 -3.19 -19.48 -1.54
CA ASP A 58 -4.45 -19.25 -0.83
C ASP A 58 -5.12 -17.96 -1.31
N ALA A 59 -6.20 -18.11 -2.08
CA ALA A 59 -6.99 -17.00 -2.60
C ALA A 59 -7.69 -16.20 -1.48
N GLY A 60 -8.12 -16.86 -0.40
CA GLY A 60 -8.76 -16.22 0.74
C GLY A 60 -7.77 -15.33 1.50
N LEU A 61 -6.56 -15.84 1.75
CA LEU A 61 -5.48 -15.06 2.37
C LEU A 61 -5.10 -13.86 1.50
N LEU A 62 -4.92 -14.06 0.19
CA LEU A 62 -4.63 -12.97 -0.76
C LEU A 62 -5.66 -11.84 -0.65
N ARG A 63 -6.94 -12.17 -0.66
CA ARG A 63 -8.03 -11.18 -0.58
C ARG A 63 -8.06 -10.46 0.76
N LYS A 64 -7.87 -11.19 1.87
CA LYS A 64 -7.82 -10.61 3.22
C LYS A 64 -6.66 -9.63 3.36
N VAL A 65 -5.48 -9.99 2.86
CA VAL A 65 -4.29 -9.12 2.90
C VAL A 65 -4.50 -7.87 2.04
N VAL A 66 -4.93 -8.03 0.78
CA VAL A 66 -5.14 -6.89 -0.13
C VAL A 66 -6.22 -5.95 0.39
N GLY A 67 -7.35 -6.49 0.86
CA GLY A 67 -8.44 -5.70 1.43
C GLY A 67 -8.05 -5.05 2.76
N GLY A 68 -7.41 -5.79 3.66
CA GLY A 68 -6.96 -5.30 4.96
C GLY A 68 -5.93 -4.17 4.86
N LEU A 69 -4.91 -4.33 4.02
CA LEU A 69 -3.95 -3.25 3.74
C LEU A 69 -4.61 -2.08 3.02
N GLY A 70 -5.61 -2.33 2.16
CA GLY A 70 -6.44 -1.27 1.60
C GLY A 70 -7.13 -0.42 2.67
N VAL A 71 -7.68 -1.05 3.72
CA VAL A 71 -8.27 -0.31 4.86
C VAL A 71 -7.21 0.52 5.57
N VAL A 72 -6.02 -0.04 5.83
CA VAL A 72 -4.93 0.70 6.47
C VAL A 72 -4.55 1.93 5.66
N TYR A 73 -4.28 1.76 4.36
CA TYR A 73 -3.90 2.87 3.48
C TYR A 73 -5.00 3.94 3.37
N LEU A 74 -6.27 3.55 3.29
CA LEU A 74 -7.37 4.49 3.30
C LEU A 74 -7.41 5.30 4.60
N VAL A 75 -7.27 4.64 5.75
CA VAL A 75 -7.30 5.29 7.07
C VAL A 75 -6.14 6.26 7.23
N VAL A 76 -4.90 5.85 6.94
CA VAL A 76 -3.74 6.76 7.10
C VAL A 76 -3.78 7.91 6.09
N GLY A 77 -4.24 7.67 4.85
CA GLY A 77 -4.41 8.74 3.86
C GLY A 77 -5.50 9.74 4.21
N LEU A 78 -6.56 9.32 4.92
CA LEU A 78 -7.55 10.25 5.47
C LEU A 78 -7.02 10.98 6.70
N LEU A 79 -6.35 10.26 7.61
CA LEU A 79 -5.78 10.85 8.83
C LEU A 79 -4.72 11.89 8.51
N GLY A 80 -3.88 11.69 7.49
CA GLY A 80 -2.82 12.65 7.16
C GLY A 80 -3.32 14.01 6.65
N PHE A 81 -4.59 14.15 6.25
CA PHE A 81 -5.19 15.48 6.02
C PHE A 81 -5.48 16.24 7.33
N VAL A 82 -5.71 15.52 8.43
CA VAL A 82 -6.14 16.10 9.72
C VAL A 82 -4.98 16.11 10.73
N VAL A 83 -4.12 15.10 10.68
CA VAL A 83 -2.98 14.86 11.56
C VAL A 83 -1.76 14.50 10.69
N PRO A 84 -1.15 15.46 9.96
CA PRO A 84 -0.14 15.17 8.95
C PRO A 84 1.11 14.45 9.50
N MET A 85 1.53 14.79 10.70
CA MET A 85 2.69 14.15 11.36
C MET A 85 2.35 12.78 12.01
N LEU A 86 1.10 12.31 11.92
CA LEU A 86 0.59 11.10 12.57
C LEU A 86 1.06 10.96 14.02
N PHE A 87 0.79 11.97 14.85
CA PHE A 87 1.20 12.03 16.27
C PHE A 87 2.72 12.01 16.49
N GLY A 88 3.49 12.47 15.51
CA GLY A 88 4.95 12.57 15.58
C GLY A 88 5.68 11.35 15.02
N LEU A 89 4.97 10.35 14.47
CA LEU A 89 5.59 9.22 13.79
C LEU A 89 6.30 9.64 12.49
N LEU A 90 5.79 10.69 11.83
CA LEU A 90 6.30 11.21 10.57
C LEU A 90 6.78 12.65 10.78
N PRO A 91 8.09 12.87 11.02
CA PRO A 91 8.65 14.19 11.24
C PRO A 91 8.36 15.20 10.12
N SER A 92 8.39 14.73 8.87
CA SER A 92 8.08 15.56 7.69
C SER A 92 6.57 15.65 7.43
N GLY A 93 5.83 14.63 7.86
CA GLY A 93 4.38 14.51 7.76
C GLY A 93 3.89 14.28 6.33
N TYR A 94 2.62 13.91 6.16
CA TYR A 94 2.05 13.69 4.83
C TYR A 94 1.81 14.99 4.06
N SER A 95 2.33 15.03 2.83
CA SER A 95 1.90 15.99 1.82
C SER A 95 0.52 15.62 1.26
N VAL A 96 -0.07 16.52 0.47
CA VAL A 96 -1.32 16.22 -0.25
C VAL A 96 -1.14 15.03 -1.20
N VAL A 97 0.01 14.90 -1.85
CA VAL A 97 0.24 13.79 -2.80
C VAL A 97 0.40 12.47 -2.06
N ASP A 98 1.12 12.46 -0.92
CA ASP A 98 1.25 11.26 -0.08
C ASP A 98 -0.15 10.76 0.31
N ASN A 99 -1.01 11.67 0.81
CA ASN A 99 -2.38 11.35 1.16
C ASN A 99 -3.17 10.78 -0.04
N LEU A 100 -3.10 11.41 -1.22
CA LEU A 100 -3.83 10.96 -2.41
C LEU A 100 -3.37 9.57 -2.90
N ILE A 101 -2.07 9.29 -2.86
CA ILE A 101 -1.53 7.97 -3.20
C ILE A 101 -2.11 6.91 -2.26
N HIS A 102 -2.10 7.19 -0.96
CA HIS A 102 -2.66 6.31 0.06
C HIS A 102 -4.17 6.08 -0.12
N LEU A 103 -4.94 7.13 -0.44
CA LEU A 103 -6.36 7.01 -0.74
C LEU A 103 -6.62 6.11 -1.95
N VAL A 104 -5.86 6.29 -3.04
CA VAL A 104 -6.00 5.47 -4.26
C VAL A 104 -5.69 4.01 -3.98
N LEU A 105 -4.55 3.73 -3.32
CA LEU A 105 -4.18 2.37 -2.92
C LEU A 105 -5.22 1.75 -1.97
N GLY A 106 -5.76 2.57 -1.07
CA GLY A 106 -6.75 2.15 -0.10
C GLY A 106 -8.07 1.73 -0.74
N VAL A 107 -8.64 2.61 -1.58
CA VAL A 107 -9.89 2.35 -2.31
C VAL A 107 -9.75 1.13 -3.23
N LEU A 108 -8.65 1.04 -3.99
CA LEU A 108 -8.42 -0.10 -4.88
C LEU A 108 -8.23 -1.40 -4.11
N GLY A 109 -7.47 -1.38 -3.01
CA GLY A 109 -7.25 -2.54 -2.17
C GLY A 109 -8.54 -3.08 -1.56
N ILE A 110 -9.36 -2.20 -0.98
CA ILE A 110 -10.68 -2.54 -0.41
C ILE A 110 -11.57 -3.15 -1.50
N TRP A 111 -11.67 -2.48 -2.65
CA TRP A 111 -12.50 -2.96 -3.75
C TRP A 111 -12.06 -4.34 -4.23
N LEU A 112 -10.76 -4.54 -4.48
CA LEU A 112 -10.22 -5.81 -4.97
C LEU A 112 -10.24 -6.93 -3.93
N GLY A 113 -10.11 -6.61 -2.64
CA GLY A 113 -10.12 -7.57 -1.55
C GLY A 113 -11.53 -8.06 -1.22
N PHE A 114 -12.50 -7.15 -1.14
CA PHE A 114 -13.82 -7.46 -0.61
C PHE A 114 -14.94 -7.53 -1.65
N PHE A 115 -14.83 -6.80 -2.76
CA PHE A 115 -15.95 -6.61 -3.69
C PHE A 115 -15.70 -7.16 -5.10
N ALA A 116 -14.45 -7.25 -5.55
CA ALA A 116 -14.15 -7.70 -6.91
C ALA A 116 -14.58 -9.17 -7.14
N PRO A 117 -15.31 -9.46 -8.23
CA PRO A 117 -15.72 -10.82 -8.59
C PRO A 117 -14.54 -11.74 -8.85
N GLU A 118 -14.69 -13.02 -8.52
CA GLU A 118 -13.76 -14.06 -8.96
C GLU A 118 -14.07 -14.46 -10.39
N THR A 119 -13.13 -14.25 -11.31
CA THR A 119 -13.17 -14.90 -12.62
C THR A 119 -12.96 -16.39 -12.40
N ARG A 120 -14.07 -17.15 -12.32
CA ARG A 120 -14.04 -18.59 -12.46
C ARG A 120 -13.67 -18.89 -13.90
N THR A 121 -12.43 -19.28 -14.16
CA THR A 121 -12.10 -19.92 -15.43
C THR A 121 -12.90 -21.21 -15.46
N SER A 122 -13.96 -21.24 -16.27
CA SER A 122 -14.67 -22.48 -16.58
C SER A 122 -13.67 -23.36 -17.33
N THR A 123 -13.09 -24.34 -16.64
CA THR A 123 -12.52 -25.49 -17.31
C THR A 123 -13.70 -26.23 -17.94
N ALA A 124 -13.93 -25.95 -19.22
CA ALA A 124 -14.72 -26.84 -20.06
C ALA A 124 -14.10 -28.23 -19.97
N ARG A 125 -14.94 -29.20 -19.60
CA ARG A 125 -14.59 -30.60 -19.38
C ARG A 125 -14.03 -31.27 -20.62
#